data_AF-A0A9W6QZB9-F1
#
_entry.id   AF-A0A9W6QZB9-F1
#
_cell.length_a   1.000
_cell.length_b   1.000
_cell.length_c   1.000
_cell.angle_alpha   90.00
_cell.angle_beta   90.00
_cell.angle_gamma   90.00
#
_symmetry.space_group_name_H-M   'P 1'
#
loop_
_entity.id
_entity.type
_entity.pdbx_description
1 polymer ?
#
loop_
_entity_poly.entity_id
_entity_poly.type
_entity_poly.pdbx_seq_one_letter_code
_entity_poly.pdbx_strand_id
1 'polypeptide(L)'
;MHGHSATQGKIFGIAWPIGFATLYIVEGALAHQGADSTMLGLVSAAGPLLVTSMMYLAGAAIWLDKAMLTMGVWLALVVATGVWTGPITVLLVNSLAGGGGFLAVAGYLAWRKRR
;
A
#
# COMPACT_ATOMS: atom_id res chain seq x y z
N MET A 1 -7.24 31.49 -7.35
CA MET A 1 -6.64 30.57 -8.33
C MET A 1 -6.26 29.29 -7.59
N HIS A 2 -6.93 28.16 -7.85
CA HIS A 2 -6.53 26.88 -7.24
C HIS A 2 -5.25 26.44 -7.95
N GLY A 3 -4.09 26.57 -7.30
CA GLY A 3 -2.81 26.20 -7.89
C GLY A 3 -2.80 24.71 -8.23
N HIS A 4 -2.07 24.32 -9.28
CA HIS A 4 -1.96 22.92 -9.74
C HIS A 4 -1.73 21.91 -8.60
N SER A 5 -1.03 22.32 -7.53
CA SER A 5 -0.81 21.52 -6.30
C SER A 5 -2.11 21.09 -5.58
N ALA A 6 -3.12 21.97 -5.47
CA ALA A 6 -4.39 21.64 -4.82
C ALA A 6 -5.19 20.61 -5.63
N THR A 7 -5.18 20.73 -6.96
CA THR A 7 -5.82 19.79 -7.87
C THR A 7 -5.12 18.42 -7.84
N GLN A 8 -3.78 18.39 -7.84
CA GLN A 8 -3.00 17.17 -7.71
C GLN A 8 -3.32 16.43 -6.40
N GLY A 9 -3.36 17.14 -5.28
CA GLY A 9 -3.74 16.57 -3.98
C GLY A 9 -5.14 15.98 -3.97
N LYS A 10 -6.11 16.66 -4.60
CA LYS A 10 -7.49 16.18 -4.72
C LYS A 10 -7.58 14.91 -5.57
N ILE A 11 -6.93 14.88 -6.74
CA ILE A 11 -6.93 13.71 -7.63
C ILE A 11 -6.28 12.53 -6.92
N PHE A 12 -5.12 12.74 -6.29
CA PHE A 12 -4.43 11.71 -5.52
C PHE A 12 -5.29 11.18 -4.37
N GLY A 13 -5.95 12.08 -3.62
CA GLY A 13 -6.86 11.69 -2.53
C GLY A 13 -8.06 10.87 -3.00
N ILE A 14 -8.61 11.16 -4.18
CA ILE A 14 -9.71 10.39 -4.78
C ILE A 14 -9.23 9.06 -5.37
N ALA A 15 -7.98 8.98 -5.86
CA ALA A 15 -7.42 7.75 -6.39
C ALA A 15 -7.32 6.63 -5.35
N TRP A 16 -7.12 6.99 -4.07
CA TRP A 16 -7.08 6.04 -2.94
C TRP A 16 -8.35 5.19 -2.80
N PRO A 17 -9.54 5.76 -2.50
CA PRO A 17 -10.76 4.98 -2.36
C PRO A 17 -11.16 4.28 -3.66
N ILE A 18 -10.87 4.86 -4.83
CA ILE A 18 -11.11 4.20 -6.12
C ILE A 18 -10.25 2.94 -6.25
N GLY A 19 -8.95 3.02 -5.99
CA GLY A 19 -8.03 1.88 -6.08
C GLY A 19 -8.42 0.72 -5.16
N PHE A 20 -8.80 1.02 -3.92
CA PHE A 20 -9.31 0.01 -2.99
C PHE A 20 -10.67 -0.56 -3.41
N ALA A 21 -11.61 0.28 -3.84
CA ALA A 21 -12.90 -0.21 -4.31
C ALA A 21 -12.74 -1.16 -5.50
N THR A 22 -11.89 -0.80 -6.48
CA THR A 22 -11.57 -1.66 -7.62
C THR A 22 -10.94 -2.98 -7.17
N LEU A 23 -10.00 -2.96 -6.22
CA LEU A 23 -9.41 -4.18 -5.66
C LEU A 23 -10.48 -5.12 -5.09
N TYR A 24 -11.37 -4.62 -4.24
CA TYR A 24 -12.39 -5.46 -3.60
C TYR A 24 -13.47 -5.94 -4.59
N ILE A 25 -13.77 -5.16 -5.63
CA ILE A 25 -14.64 -5.62 -6.73
C ILE A 25 -13.98 -6.78 -7.48
N VAL A 26 -12.68 -6.69 -7.77
CA VAL A 26 -11.92 -7.78 -8.40
C VAL A 26 -11.89 -9.02 -7.51
N GLU A 27 -11.67 -8.84 -6.21
CA GLU A 27 -11.71 -9.95 -5.24
C GLU A 27 -13.09 -10.62 -5.20
N GLY A 28 -14.17 -9.85 -5.19
CA GLY A 28 -15.54 -10.38 -5.28
C GLY A 28 -15.82 -11.12 -6.60
N ALA A 29 -15.26 -10.65 -7.72
CA ALA A 29 -15.36 -11.33 -9.01
C ALA A 29 -14.58 -12.66 -9.03
N LEU A 30 -13.42 -12.72 -8.35
CA LEU A 30 -12.66 -13.98 -8.17
C LEU A 30 -13.45 -14.98 -7.33
N ALA A 31 -14.08 -14.52 -6.25
CA ALA A 31 -14.94 -15.36 -5.41
C ALA A 31 -16.13 -15.90 -6.22
N HIS A 32 -16.75 -15.06 -7.06
CA HIS A 32 -17.85 -15.48 -7.94
C HIS A 32 -17.43 -16.54 -8.97
N GLN A 33 -16.18 -16.49 -9.45
CA GLN A 33 -15.62 -17.47 -10.39
C GLN A 33 -15.11 -18.75 -9.71
N GLY A 34 -15.29 -18.90 -8.40
CA GLY A 34 -14.93 -20.11 -7.67
C GLY A 34 -13.46 -20.19 -7.25
N ALA A 35 -12.78 -19.05 -7.10
CA ALA A 35 -11.46 -19.03 -6.49
C ALA A 35 -11.49 -19.64 -5.08
N ASP A 36 -10.54 -20.50 -4.76
CA ASP A 36 -10.46 -21.12 -3.43
C ASP A 36 -10.17 -20.06 -2.34
N SER A 37 -10.64 -20.36 -1.13
CA SER A 37 -10.44 -19.58 0.09
C SER A 37 -8.97 -19.19 0.33
N THR A 38 -8.02 -20.05 -0.03
CA THR A 38 -6.58 -19.76 0.06
C THR A 38 -6.17 -18.61 -0.84
N MET A 39 -6.64 -18.61 -2.09
CA MET A 39 -6.32 -17.58 -3.08
C MET A 39 -6.97 -16.25 -2.71
N LEU A 40 -8.23 -16.28 -2.25
CA LEU A 40 -8.93 -15.08 -1.75
C LEU A 40 -8.25 -14.51 -0.50
N GLY A 41 -7.81 -15.37 0.42
CA GLY A 41 -7.03 -14.97 1.61
C GLY A 41 -5.71 -14.28 1.24
N LEU A 42 -5.03 -14.78 0.21
CA LEU A 42 -3.78 -14.18 -0.29
C LEU A 42 -4.03 -12.81 -0.92
N VAL A 43 -5.06 -12.69 -1.75
CA VAL A 43 -5.42 -11.43 -2.43
C VAL A 43 -5.89 -10.37 -1.44
N SER A 44 -6.75 -10.74 -0.47
CA SER A 44 -7.20 -9.83 0.59
C SER A 44 -6.06 -9.36 1.49
N ALA A 45 -5.07 -10.22 1.77
CA ALA A 45 -3.92 -9.84 2.58
C ALA A 45 -2.91 -8.96 1.83
N ALA A 46 -2.58 -9.30 0.58
CA ALA A 46 -1.53 -8.64 -0.20
C ALA A 46 -2.01 -7.44 -1.01
N GLY A 47 -3.24 -7.52 -1.53
CA GLY A 47 -3.84 -6.52 -2.42
C GLY A 47 -3.84 -5.10 -1.83
N PRO A 48 -4.31 -4.89 -0.58
CA PRO A 48 -4.37 -3.55 -0.01
C PRO A 48 -2.98 -2.90 0.15
N LEU A 49 -1.98 -3.70 0.49
CA LEU A 49 -0.59 -3.26 0.60
C LEU A 49 0.02 -2.94 -0.77
N LEU A 50 -0.35 -3.70 -1.81
CA LEU A 50 0.06 -3.40 -3.18
C LEU A 50 -0.51 -2.06 -3.65
N VAL A 51 -1.81 -1.82 -3.44
CA VAL A 51 -2.46 -0.53 -3.75
C VAL A 51 -1.76 0.61 -3.01
N THR A 52 -1.51 0.42 -1.71
CA THR A 52 -0.80 1.40 -0.88
C THR A 52 0.61 1.69 -1.42
N SER A 53 1.39 0.65 -1.75
CA SER A 53 2.72 0.79 -2.35
C SER A 53 2.67 1.64 -3.62
N MET A 54 1.76 1.33 -4.55
CA MET A 54 1.61 2.07 -5.80
C MET A 54 1.19 3.52 -5.56
N MET A 55 0.31 3.79 -4.60
CA MET A 55 -0.06 5.16 -4.21
C MET A 55 1.14 5.93 -3.66
N TYR A 56 1.97 5.31 -2.82
CA TYR A 56 3.17 5.96 -2.32
C TYR A 56 4.19 6.27 -3.43
N LEU A 57 4.38 5.35 -4.38
CA LEU A 57 5.26 5.58 -5.54
C LEU A 57 4.71 6.68 -6.47
N ALA A 58 3.40 6.69 -6.72
CA ALA A 58 2.75 7.74 -7.50
C ALA A 58 2.87 9.10 -6.81
N GLY A 59 2.65 9.17 -5.50
CA GLY A 59 2.84 10.38 -4.71
C GLY A 59 4.29 10.86 -4.75
N ALA A 60 5.25 9.95 -4.64
CA ALA A 60 6.66 10.28 -4.78
C ALA A 60 7.00 10.88 -6.14
N ALA A 61 6.39 10.40 -7.22
CA ALA A 61 6.56 10.97 -8.56
C ALA A 61 5.90 12.35 -8.71
N ILE A 62 4.73 12.56 -8.09
CA ILE A 62 3.98 13.83 -8.14
C ILE A 62 4.70 14.93 -7.35
N TRP A 63 5.22 14.62 -6.16
CA TRP A 63 5.78 15.59 -5.22
C TRP A 63 7.30 15.51 -5.04
N LEU A 64 7.99 14.60 -5.75
CA LEU A 64 9.42 14.33 -5.61
C LEU A 64 9.85 14.04 -4.16
N ASP A 65 8.95 13.43 -3.39
CA ASP A 65 9.16 13.12 -1.98
C ASP A 65 9.89 11.79 -1.81
N LYS A 66 11.12 11.85 -1.29
CA LYS A 66 11.97 10.66 -1.05
C LYS A 66 11.44 9.75 0.05
N ALA A 67 10.72 10.27 1.05
CA ALA A 67 10.11 9.46 2.09
C ALA A 67 8.95 8.65 1.52
N MET A 68 8.12 9.26 0.65
CA MET A 68 7.09 8.53 -0.09
C MET A 68 7.69 7.45 -0.98
N LEU A 69 8.79 7.75 -1.68
CA LEU A 69 9.49 6.77 -2.52
C LEU A 69 9.98 5.58 -1.71
N THR A 70 10.64 5.85 -0.58
CA THR A 70 11.22 4.82 0.29
C THR A 70 10.13 3.90 0.84
N MET A 71 9.02 4.47 1.31
CA MET A 71 7.88 3.69 1.79
C MET A 71 7.22 2.90 0.65
N GLY A 72 7.02 3.49 -0.52
CA GLY A 72 6.46 2.80 -1.67
C GLY A 72 7.28 1.57 -2.08
N VAL A 73 8.61 1.72 -2.15
CA VAL A 73 9.54 0.61 -2.43
C VAL A 73 9.53 -0.42 -1.32
N TRP A 74 9.55 0.01 -0.04
CA TRP A 74 9.50 -0.91 1.10
C TRP A 74 8.25 -1.79 1.04
N LEU A 75 7.07 -1.19 0.87
CA LEU A 75 5.81 -1.93 0.79
C LEU A 75 5.75 -2.84 -0.44
N ALA A 76 6.34 -2.43 -1.57
CA ALA A 76 6.47 -3.31 -2.75
C ALA A 76 7.29 -4.56 -2.42
N LEU A 77 8.41 -4.41 -1.72
CA LEU A 77 9.25 -5.54 -1.30
C LEU A 77 8.53 -6.43 -0.28
N VAL A 78 7.80 -5.85 0.66
CA VAL A 78 7.01 -6.61 1.65
C VAL A 78 5.95 -7.46 0.96
N VAL A 79 5.20 -6.90 0.02
CA VAL A 79 4.22 -7.66 -0.75
C VAL A 79 4.90 -8.72 -1.62
N ALA A 80 5.93 -8.33 -2.38
CA ALA A 80 6.62 -9.21 -3.29
C ALA A 80 7.27 -10.41 -2.59
N THR A 81 7.67 -10.27 -1.33
CA THR A 81 8.21 -11.36 -0.50
C THR A 81 7.12 -12.12 0.25
N GLY A 82 6.14 -11.43 0.82
CA GLY A 82 5.06 -12.01 1.63
C GLY A 82 4.16 -12.98 0.86
N VAL A 83 3.88 -12.69 -0.41
CA VAL A 83 3.01 -13.54 -1.26
C VAL A 83 3.56 -14.97 -1.42
N TRP A 84 4.86 -15.19 -1.25
CA TRP A 84 5.48 -16.52 -1.34
C TRP A 84 5.46 -17.31 -0.03
N THR A 85 5.04 -16.70 1.09
CA THR A 85 5.21 -17.30 2.42
C THR A 85 4.04 -18.18 2.86
N GLY A 86 2.91 -18.16 2.13
CA GLY A 86 1.69 -18.90 2.45
C GLY A 86 0.58 -18.02 3.09
N PRO A 87 -0.68 -18.50 3.14
CA PRO A 87 -1.87 -17.68 3.44
C PRO A 87 -1.97 -17.12 4.87
N ILE A 88 -1.38 -17.79 5.87
CA ILE A 88 -1.35 -17.28 7.26
C ILE A 88 -0.11 -16.42 7.49
N THR A 89 1.02 -16.86 6.95
CA THR A 89 2.33 -16.23 7.07
C THR A 89 2.39 -14.88 6.36
N VAL A 90 1.64 -14.71 5.26
CA VAL A 90 1.52 -13.41 4.58
C VAL A 90 0.89 -12.35 5.49
N LEU A 91 -0.06 -12.72 6.37
CA LEU A 91 -0.67 -11.79 7.32
C LEU A 91 0.33 -11.34 8.39
N LEU A 92 1.17 -12.26 8.87
CA LEU A 92 2.24 -11.95 9.83
C LEU A 92 3.30 -11.04 9.21
N VAL A 93 3.75 -11.37 7.99
CA VAL A 93 4.72 -10.56 7.24
C VAL A 93 4.16 -9.17 6.98
N ASN A 94 2.91 -9.07 6.52
CA ASN A 94 2.27 -7.79 6.24
C ASN A 94 2.03 -6.96 7.50
N SER A 95 1.63 -7.58 8.60
CA SER A 95 1.39 -6.86 9.86
C SER A 95 2.70 -6.36 10.47
N LEU A 96 3.74 -7.21 10.49
CA LEU A 96 5.04 -6.86 11.10
C LEU A 96 5.87 -5.95 10.20
N ALA A 97 6.02 -6.29 8.92
CA ALA A 97 6.86 -5.53 8.00
C ALA A 97 6.14 -4.30 7.43
N GLY A 98 4.84 -4.41 7.15
CA GLY A 98 4.01 -3.26 6.75
C GLY A 98 3.84 -2.29 7.91
N GLY A 99 3.23 -2.72 9.02
CA GLY A 99 3.00 -1.89 10.20
C GLY A 99 4.30 -1.40 10.86
N GLY A 100 5.31 -2.28 10.98
CA GLY A 100 6.62 -1.93 11.52
C GLY A 100 7.39 -0.94 10.64
N GLY A 101 7.25 -1.00 9.32
CA GLY A 101 7.85 -0.04 8.40
C GLY A 101 7.34 1.39 8.62
N PHE A 102 6.02 1.55 8.79
CA PHE A 102 5.41 2.83 9.12
C PHE A 102 5.89 3.36 10.49
N LEU A 103 5.95 2.49 11.50
CA LEU A 103 6.47 2.85 12.82
C LEU A 103 7.93 3.29 12.78
N ALA A 104 8.78 2.60 12.01
CA ALA A 104 10.18 2.94 11.87
C ALA A 104 10.38 4.31 11.22
N VAL A 105 9.66 4.60 10.12
CA VAL A 105 9.72 5.91 9.46
C VAL A 105 9.15 7.02 10.33
N ALA A 106 8.03 6.77 11.01
CA ALA A 106 7.48 7.72 11.97
C ALA A 106 8.47 8.04 13.09
N GLY A 107 9.14 7.02 13.66
CA GLY A 107 10.18 7.18 14.67
C GLY A 107 11.39 7.98 14.14
N TYR A 108 11.84 7.68 12.92
CA TYR A 108 12.95 8.40 12.28
C TYR A 108 12.62 9.89 12.06
N LEU A 109 11.45 10.19 11.52
CA LEU A 109 11.00 11.57 11.30
C LEU A 109 10.81 12.33 12.62
N ALA A 110 10.24 11.67 13.65
CA ALA A 110 10.08 12.26 14.97
C ALA A 110 11.43 12.55 15.64
N TRP A 111 12.42 11.66 15.48
CA TRP A 111 13.77 11.86 15.99
C TRP A 111 14.49 13.01 15.28
N ARG A 112 14.37 13.09 13.95
CA ARG A 112 14.97 14.16 13.15
C ARG A 112 14.38 15.54 13.47
N LYS A 113 13.10 15.64 13.85
CA LYS A 113 12.48 16.90 14.28
C LYS A 113 12.93 17.39 15.66
N ARG A 114 13.47 16.50 16.50
CA ARG A 114 13.94 16.81 17.86
C ARG A 114 15.43 17.17 17.92
N ARG A 115 16.18 16.94 16.84
CA ARG A 115 17.56 17.37 16.65
C ARG A 115 17.59 18.67 15.87
#